data_AF-F9ERG5-F1
#
_entry.id   AF-F9ERG5-F1
#
_cell.length_a   1.000
_cell.length_b   1.000
_cell.length_c   1.000
_cell.angle_alpha   90.00
_cell.angle_beta   90.00
_cell.angle_gamma   90.00
#
_symmetry.space_group_name_H-M   'P 1'
#
loop_
_entity.id
_entity.type
_entity.pdbx_description
1 polymer ?
#
loop_
_entity_poly.entity_id
_entity_poly.type
_entity_poly.pdbx_seq_one_letter_code
_entity_poly.pdbx_strand_id
1 'polypeptide(L)' 'MNIPYGKLRDKLIYLCKLYGIEFKLQEESYTSKASFFDGDEIPIYDKENPQEYIFSGKRIKRGVYQTKKVNS' A
#
# COMPACT_ATOMS: atom_id res chain seq x y z
N MET A 1 -14.74 -7.32 16.09
CA MET A 1 -13.63 -8.30 16.16
C MET A 1 -12.34 -7.52 16.30
N ASN A 2 -11.56 -7.76 17.36
CA ASN A 2 -10.26 -7.10 17.56
C ASN A 2 -9.18 -8.02 16.98
N ILE A 3 -8.66 -7.71 15.80
CA ILE A 3 -7.54 -8.45 15.21
C ILE A 3 -6.27 -7.94 15.88
N PRO A 4 -5.48 -8.79 16.56
CA PRO A 4 -4.26 -8.35 17.23
C PRO A 4 -3.14 -8.14 16.19
N TYR A 5 -3.18 -6.99 15.52
CA TYR A 5 -2.22 -6.61 14.46
C TYR A 5 -0.76 -6.72 14.89
N GLY A 6 -0.43 -6.34 16.13
CA GLY A 6 0.92 -6.47 16.68
C GLY A 6 1.40 -7.92 16.70
N LYS A 7 0.60 -8.84 17.26
CA LYS A 7 0.94 -10.27 17.31
C LYS A 7 1.09 -10.90 15.93
N LEU A 8 0.26 -10.48 14.98
CA LEU A 8 0.35 -10.94 13.59
C LEU A 8 1.68 -10.49 12.95
N ARG A 9 2.02 -9.22 13.12
CA ARG A 9 3.28 -8.64 12.63
C ARG A 9 4.49 -9.36 13.24
N ASP A 10 4.52 -9.57 14.55
CA ASP A 10 5.63 -10.22 15.22
C ASP A 10 5.85 -11.65 14.72
N LYS A 11 4.75 -12.39 14.53
CA LYS A 11 4.80 -13.75 13.98
C LYS A 11 5.30 -13.78 12.53
N LEU A 12 4.91 -12.80 11.72
CA LEU A 12 5.37 -12.67 10.34
C LEU A 12 6.89 -12.39 10.30
N ILE A 13 7.36 -11.43 11.11
CA ILE A 13 8.80 -11.11 11.23
C ILE A 13 9.60 -12.34 11.64
N TYR A 14 9.11 -13.08 12.64
CA TYR A 14 9.75 -14.30 13.14
C TYR A 14 9.88 -15.35 12.02
N LEU A 15 8.81 -15.61 11.27
CA LEU A 15 8.83 -16.58 10.18
C LEU A 15 9.78 -16.13 9.06
N CYS A 16 9.74 -14.85 8.65
CA CYS A 16 10.67 -14.33 7.66
C CYS A 16 12.14 -14.55 8.08
N LYS A 17 12.49 -14.23 9.34
CA LYS A 17 13.84 -14.47 9.89
C LYS A 17 14.21 -15.95 9.88
N LEU A 18 13.29 -16.83 10.26
CA LEU A 18 13.52 -18.28 10.32
C LEU A 18 13.87 -18.87 8.94
N TYR A 19 13.25 -18.37 7.88
CA TYR A 19 13.47 -18.83 6.50
C TYR A 19 14.50 -17.99 5.72
N GLY A 20 15.18 -17.03 6.37
CA GLY A 20 16.15 -16.16 5.70
C GLY A 20 15.53 -15.18 4.71
N ILE A 21 14.23 -14.88 4.84
CA ILE A 21 13.52 -13.91 4.01
C ILE A 21 13.72 -12.51 4.60
N GLU A 22 14.16 -11.57 3.78
CA GLU A 22 14.30 -10.17 4.17
C GLU A 22 12.92 -9.55 4.39
N PHE A 23 12.66 -9.08 5.61
CA PHE A 23 11.43 -8.37 5.95
C PHE A 23 11.69 -6.87 6.07
N LYS A 24 11.05 -6.06 5.22
CA LYS A 24 11.14 -4.60 5.24
C LYS A 24 9.84 -3.99 5.75
N LEU A 25 9.95 -3.15 6.78
CA LEU A 25 8.84 -2.35 7.26
C LEU A 25 8.77 -1.06 6.46
N GLN A 26 7.57 -0.74 5.99
CA GLN A 26 7.27 0.50 5.29
C GLN A 26 6.12 1.20 6.01
N GLU A 27 6.13 2.52 5.98
CA GLU A 27 5.05 3.35 6.53
C GLU A 27 3.74 3.14 5.77
N GLU A 28 2.61 3.47 6.40
CA GLU A 28 1.33 3.43 5.71
C GLU A 28 1.32 4.44 4.56
N SER A 29 0.90 3.99 3.38
CA SER A 29 0.86 4.81 2.18
C SER A 29 -0.41 4.52 1.39
N TYR A 30 -0.78 5.38 0.46
CA TYR A 30 -2.00 5.24 -0.35
C TYR A 30 -1.91 4.19 -1.48
N THR A 31 -1.36 3.02 -1.17
CA THR A 31 -1.17 1.89 -2.11
C THR A 31 -2.47 1.36 -2.70
N SER A 32 -3.63 1.68 -2.11
CA SER A 32 -4.95 1.31 -2.65
C SER A 32 -5.47 2.24 -3.75
N LYS A 33 -4.76 3.36 -3.99
CA LYS A 33 -5.13 4.40 -4.96
C LYS A 33 -4.01 4.79 -5.92
N ALA A 34 -2.75 4.46 -5.64
CA ALA A 34 -1.64 4.69 -6.55
C ALA A 34 -1.55 3.59 -7.62
N SER A 35 -1.39 4.00 -8.88
CA SER A 35 -1.15 3.10 -10.00
C SER A 35 0.33 2.79 -10.15
N PHE A 36 0.69 1.50 -10.02
CA PHE A 36 2.06 1.05 -10.29
C PHE A 36 2.48 1.27 -11.75
N PHE A 37 1.56 1.02 -12.70
CA PHE A 37 1.86 1.11 -14.13
C PHE A 37 1.99 2.54 -14.64
N ASP A 38 1.26 3.48 -14.02
CA ASP A 38 1.32 4.89 -14.39
C ASP A 38 2.46 5.62 -13.65
N GLY A 39 3.20 4.92 -12.78
CA GLY A 39 4.30 5.50 -12.00
C GLY A 39 3.82 6.53 -10.98
N ASP A 40 2.60 6.38 -10.45
CA ASP A 40 2.09 7.30 -9.43
C ASP A 40 3.05 7.31 -8.23
N GLU A 41 3.40 8.50 -7.78
CA GLU A 41 4.07 8.64 -6.49
C GLU A 41 3.18 8.01 -5.41
N ILE A 42 3.81 7.25 -4.51
CA ILE A 42 3.13 6.60 -3.39
C ILE A 42 3.29 7.53 -2.18
N PRO A 43 2.31 8.39 -1.89
CA PRO A 43 2.41 9.29 -0.77
C PRO A 43 2.35 8.54 0.56
N ILE A 44 3.24 8.91 1.45
CA ILE A 44 3.23 8.51 2.86
C ILE A 44 2.00 9.16 3.49
N TYR A 45 1.16 8.36 4.14
CA TYR A 45 0.01 8.89 4.85
C TYR A 45 0.46 9.60 6.12
N ASP A 46 0.38 10.93 6.11
CA ASP A 46 0.55 11.75 7.30
C ASP A 46 -0.83 12.21 7.82
N LYS A 47 -1.15 11.82 9.06
CA LYS A 47 -2.39 12.20 9.73
C LYS A 47 -2.36 13.65 10.22
N GLU A 48 -1.18 14.19 10.50
CA GLU A 48 -0.98 15.54 11.03
C GLU A 48 -0.99 16.58 9.90
N ASN A 49 -0.56 16.19 8.69
CA ASN A 49 -0.56 17.03 7.49
C ASN A 49 -1.34 16.38 6.34
N PRO A 50 -2.68 16.46 6.32
CA PRO A 50 -3.47 15.91 5.23
C PRO A 50 -3.22 16.69 3.93
N GLN A 51 -2.51 16.07 2.99
CA GLN A 51 -2.34 16.60 1.64
C GLN A 51 -3.37 15.99 0.68
N GLU A 52 -3.79 16.77 -0.31
CA GLU A 52 -4.59 16.26 -1.43
C GLU A 52 -3.69 15.57 -2.45
N TYR A 53 -3.91 14.27 -2.66
CA TYR A 53 -3.16 13.47 -3.61
C TYR A 53 -3.99 13.22 -4.88
N ILE A 54 -3.42 13.56 -6.03
CA ILE A 54 -4.00 13.30 -7.34
C ILE A 54 -3.38 12.00 -7.87
N PHE A 55 -4.22 10.97 -8.01
CA PHE A 55 -3.83 9.70 -8.60
C PHE A 55 -4.22 9.66 -10.08
N SER A 56 -3.41 9.02 -10.92
CA SER A 56 -3.66 8.96 -12.37
C SER A 56 -4.82 8.03 -12.75
N GLY A 57 -5.06 7.00 -11.94
CA GLY A 57 -6.12 6.02 -12.13
C GLY A 57 -7.33 6.22 -11.21
N LYS A 58 -8.29 5.30 -11.33
CA LYS A 58 -9.53 5.32 -10.55
C LYS A 58 -9.90 3.93 -10.05
N ARG A 59 -10.22 3.84 -8.76
CA ARG A 59 -10.81 2.62 -8.18
C ARG A 59 -12.28 2.52 -8.59
N ILE A 60 -12.63 1.44 -9.29
CA ILE A 60 -14.01 1.22 -9.77
C ILE A 60 -14.81 0.43 -8.74
N LYS A 61 -14.23 -0.64 -8.19
CA LYS A 61 -14.84 -1.48 -7.14
C LYS A 61 -13.77 -2.10 -6.24
N ARG A 62 -14.18 -2.76 -5.14
CA ARG A 62 -13.23 -3.50 -4.27
C ARG A 62 -12.48 -4.55 -5.11
N GLY A 63 -11.16 -4.49 -5.07
CA GLY A 63 -10.28 -5.39 -5.83
C GLY A 63 -10.07 -5.02 -7.30
N VAL A 64 -10.66 -3.93 -7.82
CA VAL A 64 -10.47 -3.51 -9.22
C VAL A 64 -10.11 -2.03 -9.29
N TYR A 65 -8.87 -1.76 -9.71
CA TYR A 65 -8.32 -0.45 -9.97
C TYR A 65 -8.06 -0.28 -11.47
N GLN A 66 -8.50 0.84 -12.05
CA GLN A 66 -8.29 1.16 -13.46
C GLN A 66 -7.14 2.16 -13.57
N THR A 67 -6.09 1.78 -14.30
CA THR A 67 -4.95 2.64 -14.66
C THR A 67 -5.36 3.67 -15.72
N LYS A 68 -4.52 4.67 -15.99
CA LYS A 68 -4.79 5.66 -17.05
C LYS A 68 -4.95 4.94 -18.40
N LYS A 69 -5.93 5.38 -19.20
CA LYS A 69 -6.05 4.90 -20.59
C LYS A 69 -4.84 5.40 -21.37
N VAL A 70 -3.99 4.47 -21.81
CA VAL A 70 -3.06 4.72 -22.90
C VAL A 70 -3.89 4.75 -24.17
N ASN A 71 -4.12 5.93 -24.73
CA ASN A 71 -4.64 6.03 -26.10
C ASN A 71 -3.47 5.63 -27.03
N SER A 72 -3.56 4.44 -27.62
CA SER A 72 -2.76 4.06 -28.79
C SER A 72 -3.50 4.43 -30.07
#